data_AF-A0AAN8NCM5-F1
#
_entry.id   AF-A0AAN8NCM5-F1
#
_cell.length_a   1.000
_cell.length_b   1.000
_cell.length_c   1.000
_cell.angle_alpha   90.00
_cell.angle_beta   90.00
_cell.angle_gamma   90.00
#
_symmetry.space_group_name_H-M   'P 1'
#
loop_
_entity.id
_entity.type
_entity.pdbx_description
1 polymer ?
#
loop_
_entity_poly.entity_id
_entity_poly.type
_entity_poly.pdbx_seq_one_letter_code
_entity_poly.pdbx_strand_id
1 'polypeptide(L)'
;MDYTHPNISTSTSAALRQLETLANPEIDGVAAIPDIVLTVLEVAKSVAALEREVAGLKERNTLLRLQLHNSHLGRTETLLIPAIVPPELRRVMPRNLNDLNVFNAEQCDAALEALGVEINSKASAYAKRGVIADQLGVRLP
;
A
#
# COMPACT_ATOMS: atom_id res chain seq x y z
N MET A 1 3.63 6.94 18.62
CA MET A 1 2.36 6.93 17.86
C MET A 1 1.80 5.53 17.99
N ASP A 2 0.80 5.38 18.86
CA ASP A 2 0.11 4.11 19.06
C ASP A 2 -0.80 3.83 17.86
N TYR A 3 -0.43 2.84 17.05
CA TYR A 3 -1.34 2.26 16.08
C TYR A 3 -2.31 1.35 16.83
N THR A 4 -3.46 1.90 17.22
CA THR A 4 -4.61 1.10 17.65
C THR A 4 -5.13 0.33 16.44
N HIS A 5 -4.73 -0.92 16.30
CA HIS A 5 -5.47 -1.86 15.46
C HIS A 5 -6.93 -1.85 15.95
N PRO A 6 -7.93 -1.60 15.08
CA PRO A 6 -9.30 -1.89 15.46
C PRO A 6 -9.35 -3.37 15.88
N ASN A 7 -10.08 -3.64 16.95
CA ASN A 7 -10.22 -4.91 17.67
C ASN A 7 -10.96 -5.99 16.83
N ILE A 8 -10.64 -6.09 15.53
CA ILE A 8 -11.30 -6.93 14.54
C ILE A 8 -11.06 -8.41 14.87
N SER A 9 -9.88 -8.75 15.40
CA SER A 9 -9.47 -10.13 15.71
C SER A 9 -10.35 -10.80 16.77
N THR A 10 -10.66 -10.10 17.86
CA THR A 10 -11.46 -10.62 18.99
C THR A 10 -12.94 -10.68 18.67
N SER A 11 -13.48 -9.66 17.98
CA SER A 11 -14.89 -9.64 17.56
C SER A 11 -15.20 -10.71 16.50
N THR A 12 -14.32 -10.90 15.51
CA THR A 12 -14.55 -11.85 14.40
C THR A 12 -14.43 -13.30 14.87
N SER A 13 -13.49 -13.59 15.77
CA SER A 13 -13.36 -14.93 16.36
C SER A 13 -14.54 -15.31 17.26
N ALA A 14 -15.13 -14.35 17.97
CA ALA A 14 -16.36 -14.56 18.74
C ALA A 14 -17.57 -14.83 17.83
N ALA A 15 -17.75 -14.05 16.76
CA ALA A 15 -18.83 -14.24 15.79
C ALA A 15 -18.73 -15.60 15.07
N LEU A 16 -17.52 -16.04 14.69
CA LEU A 16 -17.30 -17.35 14.08
C LEU A 16 -17.67 -18.51 15.01
N ARG A 17 -17.28 -18.42 16.30
CA ARG A 17 -17.67 -19.42 17.31
C ARG A 17 -19.18 -19.47 17.53
N GLN A 18 -19.86 -18.32 17.50
CA GLN A 18 -21.32 -18.28 17.60
C GLN A 18 -21.99 -18.94 16.38
N LEU A 19 -21.45 -18.72 15.19
CA LEU A 19 -21.93 -19.34 13.95
C LEU A 19 -21.78 -20.87 13.99
N GLU A 20 -20.67 -21.38 14.51
CA GLU A 20 -20.46 -22.81 14.76
C GLU A 20 -21.49 -23.38 15.75
N THR A 21 -21.82 -22.66 16.82
CA THR A 21 -22.83 -23.11 17.79
C THR A 21 -24.25 -23.08 17.23
N LEU A 22 -24.58 -22.10 16.38
CA LEU A 22 -25.91 -21.96 15.78
C LEU A 22 -26.16 -22.92 14.60
N ALA A 23 -25.10 -23.48 14.02
CA ALA A 23 -25.18 -24.52 12.98
C ALA A 23 -25.45 -25.94 13.54
N ASN A 24 -25.62 -26.08 14.86
CA ASN A 24 -25.82 -27.35 15.54
C ASN A 24 -27.26 -27.89 15.28
N PRO A 25 -27.44 -29.14 14.81
CA PRO A 25 -28.74 -29.67 14.37
C PRO A 25 -29.80 -29.87 15.48
N GLU A 26 -29.43 -29.72 16.75
CA GLU A 26 -30.35 -29.80 17.89
C GLU A 26 -31.09 -28.48 18.18
N ILE A 27 -30.71 -27.38 17.52
CA ILE A 27 -31.35 -26.08 17.65
C ILE A 27 -32.53 -26.00 16.68
N ASP A 28 -33.68 -25.46 17.13
CA ASP A 28 -34.84 -25.26 16.28
C ASP A 28 -34.49 -24.32 15.11
N GLY A 29 -34.24 -24.93 13.95
CA GLY A 29 -33.50 -24.31 12.85
C GLY A 29 -34.18 -23.08 12.26
N VAL A 30 -35.48 -22.87 12.52
CA VAL A 30 -36.23 -21.68 12.09
C VAL A 30 -36.04 -20.50 13.04
N ALA A 31 -35.92 -20.75 14.34
CA ALA A 31 -35.74 -19.71 15.35
C ALA A 31 -34.32 -19.12 15.35
N ALA A 32 -33.32 -19.91 14.95
CA ALA A 32 -31.92 -19.49 14.88
C ALA A 32 -31.55 -18.69 13.60
N ILE A 33 -32.41 -18.68 12.58
CA ILE A 33 -32.11 -18.04 11.28
C ILE A 33 -31.73 -16.55 11.42
N PRO A 34 -32.44 -15.71 12.20
CA PRO A 34 -32.09 -14.29 12.32
C PRO A 34 -30.69 -14.08 12.92
N ASP A 35 -30.33 -14.86 13.93
CA ASP A 35 -29.02 -14.78 14.60
C ASP A 35 -27.88 -15.29 13.70
N ILE A 36 -28.14 -16.36 12.93
CA ILE A 36 -27.22 -16.84 11.89
C ILE A 36 -27.01 -15.75 10.83
N VAL A 37 -28.07 -15.11 10.34
CA VAL A 37 -27.95 -14.04 9.34
C VAL A 37 -27.15 -12.86 9.88
N LEU A 38 -27.39 -12.45 11.14
CA LEU A 38 -26.69 -11.33 11.76
C LEU A 38 -25.19 -11.62 11.89
N THR A 39 -24.84 -12.82 12.39
CA THR A 39 -23.45 -13.25 12.56
C THR A 39 -22.72 -13.43 11.22
N VAL A 40 -23.38 -13.99 10.19
CA VAL A 40 -22.83 -14.05 8.82
C VAL A 40 -22.52 -12.63 8.31
N LEU A 41 -23.40 -11.66 8.57
CA LEU A 41 -23.25 -10.29 8.09
C LEU A 41 -22.11 -9.55 8.80
N GLU A 42 -21.87 -9.84 10.08
CA GLU A 42 -20.69 -9.37 10.82
C GLU A 42 -19.41 -9.98 10.28
N VAL A 43 -19.38 -11.30 10.04
CA VAL A 43 -18.23 -11.99 9.44
C VAL A 43 -17.92 -11.42 8.05
N ALA A 44 -18.93 -11.19 7.21
CA ALA A 44 -18.75 -10.61 5.88
C ALA A 44 -18.12 -9.21 5.93
N LYS A 45 -18.52 -8.38 6.90
CA LYS A 45 -17.91 -7.05 7.12
C LYS A 45 -16.43 -7.16 7.50
N SER A 46 -16.10 -8.10 8.40
CA SER A 46 -14.72 -8.34 8.81
C SER A 46 -13.86 -8.88 7.67
N VAL A 47 -14.40 -9.80 6.86
CA VAL A 47 -13.71 -10.31 5.66
C VAL A 47 -13.42 -9.18 4.68
N ALA A 48 -14.41 -8.32 4.39
CA ALA A 48 -14.21 -7.18 3.50
C ALA A 48 -13.17 -6.16 4.05
N ALA A 49 -13.06 -6.01 5.37
CA ALA A 49 -12.00 -5.20 5.98
C ALA A 49 -10.62 -5.86 5.82
N LEU A 50 -10.51 -7.16 6.08
CA LEU A 50 -9.28 -7.92 5.93
C LEU A 50 -8.79 -7.94 4.47
N GLU A 51 -9.70 -8.08 3.50
CA GLU A 51 -9.36 -8.01 2.08
C GLU A 51 -8.72 -6.67 1.70
N ARG A 52 -9.23 -5.56 2.24
CA ARG A 52 -8.64 -4.22 2.05
C ARG A 52 -7.25 -4.12 2.68
N GLU A 53 -7.07 -4.65 3.88
CA GLU A 53 -5.75 -4.66 4.55
C GLU A 53 -4.74 -5.50 3.77
N VAL A 54 -5.13 -6.69 3.31
CA VAL A 54 -4.29 -7.57 2.50
C VAL A 54 -3.91 -6.91 1.17
N ALA A 55 -4.84 -6.19 0.53
CA ALA A 55 -4.56 -5.43 -0.67
C ALA A 55 -3.49 -4.34 -0.41
N GLY A 56 -3.65 -3.54 0.64
CA GLY A 56 -2.67 -2.51 1.03
C GLY A 56 -1.30 -3.08 1.40
N LEU A 57 -1.26 -4.24 2.08
CA LEU A 57 -0.01 -4.93 2.40
C LEU A 57 0.70 -5.46 1.15
N LYS A 58 -0.04 -6.01 0.17
CA LYS A 58 0.53 -6.47 -1.10
C LYS A 58 1.14 -5.33 -1.90
N GLU A 59 0.46 -4.18 -1.95
CA GLU A 59 0.98 -2.97 -2.59
C GLU A 59 2.28 -2.51 -1.92
N ARG A 60 2.28 -2.41 -0.59
CA ARG A 60 3.48 -2.02 0.17
C ARG A 60 4.64 -3.02 0.01
N ASN A 61 4.36 -4.33 -0.01
CA ASN A 61 5.40 -5.34 -0.23
C ASN A 61 6.02 -5.21 -1.63
N THR A 62 5.22 -4.88 -2.63
CA THR A 62 5.68 -4.67 -4.01
C THR A 62 6.60 -3.45 -4.08
N LEU A 63 6.21 -2.35 -3.46
CA LEU A 63 7.04 -1.14 -3.36
C LEU A 63 8.37 -1.43 -2.66
N LEU A 64 8.34 -2.11 -1.51
CA LEU A 64 9.56 -2.44 -0.75
C LEU A 64 10.53 -3.32 -1.53
N ARG A 65 10.03 -4.31 -2.29
CA ARG A 65 10.88 -5.15 -3.15
C ARG A 65 11.58 -4.35 -4.23
N LEU A 66 10.87 -3.39 -4.81
CA LEU A 66 11.43 -2.50 -5.83
C LEU A 66 12.48 -1.56 -5.23
N GLN A 67 12.18 -0.97 -4.08
CA GLN A 67 13.11 -0.11 -3.37
C GLN A 67 14.37 -0.87 -2.97
N LEU A 68 14.23 -2.10 -2.48
CA LEU A 68 15.38 -2.98 -2.18
C LEU A 68 16.22 -3.21 -3.45
N HIS A 69 15.58 -3.56 -4.58
CA HIS A 69 16.29 -3.77 -5.83
C HIS A 69 17.11 -2.53 -6.23
N ASN A 70 16.47 -1.36 -6.25
CA ASN A 70 17.11 -0.12 -6.64
C ASN A 70 18.22 0.31 -5.67
N SER A 71 18.11 -0.02 -4.38
CA SER A 71 19.12 0.32 -3.37
C SER A 71 20.48 -0.35 -3.63
N HIS A 72 20.48 -1.48 -4.34
CA HIS A 72 21.68 -2.22 -4.71
C HIS A 72 22.29 -1.77 -6.04
N LEU A 73 21.60 -0.91 -6.79
CA LEU A 73 22.02 -0.49 -8.12
C LEU A 73 23.18 0.50 -8.08
N GLY A 74 24.11 0.33 -9.01
CA GLY A 74 25.15 1.31 -9.31
C GLY A 74 24.59 2.60 -9.92
N ARG A 75 25.37 3.68 -9.91
CA ARG A 75 24.90 5.03 -10.31
C ARG A 75 24.37 5.13 -11.75
N THR A 76 24.87 4.28 -12.64
CA THR A 76 24.54 4.26 -14.08
C THR A 76 23.50 3.19 -14.43
N GLU A 77 23.18 2.32 -13.49
CA GLU A 77 22.24 1.21 -13.71
C GLU A 77 20.81 1.74 -13.78
N THR A 78 20.00 1.07 -14.59
CA THR A 78 18.63 1.47 -14.87
C THR A 78 17.76 1.26 -13.63
N LEU A 79 17.11 2.32 -13.16
CA LEU A 79 16.18 2.25 -12.04
C LEU A 79 14.91 1.49 -12.46
N LEU A 80 14.44 0.61 -11.59
CA LEU A 80 13.09 0.08 -11.71
C LEU A 80 12.10 1.15 -11.26
N ILE A 81 11.13 1.43 -12.12
CA ILE A 81 10.06 2.39 -11.84
C ILE A 81 8.87 1.66 -11.20
N PRO A 82 8.30 2.19 -10.10
CA PRO A 82 7.12 1.62 -9.46
C PRO A 82 5.98 1.34 -10.44
N ALA A 83 5.33 0.19 -10.28
CA ALA A 83 4.21 -0.22 -11.14
C ALA A 83 3.00 0.73 -11.04
N ILE A 84 2.88 1.47 -9.93
CA ILE A 84 1.87 2.52 -9.76
C ILE A 84 2.04 3.67 -10.76
N VAL A 85 3.25 3.87 -11.31
CA VAL A 85 3.51 4.89 -12.33
C VAL A 85 2.97 4.39 -13.69
N PRO A 86 1.98 5.08 -14.29
CA PRO A 86 1.45 4.73 -15.59
C PRO A 86 2.53 4.74 -16.68
N PRO A 87 2.47 3.84 -17.68
CA PRO A 87 3.48 3.74 -18.74
C PRO A 87 3.80 5.07 -19.44
N GLU A 88 2.79 5.91 -19.63
CA GLU A 88 2.88 7.21 -20.32
C GLU A 88 3.68 8.24 -19.52
N LEU A 89 3.68 8.11 -18.19
CA LEU A 89 4.40 8.98 -17.25
C LEU A 89 5.80 8.46 -16.93
N ARG A 90 6.15 7.22 -17.31
CA ARG A 90 7.51 6.69 -17.07
C ARG A 90 8.61 7.49 -17.77
N ARG A 91 8.27 8.25 -18.82
CA ARG A 91 9.23 9.12 -19.54
C ARG A 91 9.76 10.29 -18.72
N VAL A 92 9.00 10.74 -17.71
CA VAL A 92 9.43 11.84 -16.82
C VAL A 92 10.20 11.33 -15.60
N MET A 93 10.28 10.02 -15.42
CA MET A 93 11.05 9.40 -14.34
C MET A 93 12.55 9.38 -14.65
N PRO A 94 13.41 9.49 -13.63
CA PRO A 94 14.84 9.36 -13.81
C PRO A 94 15.18 7.93 -14.27
N ARG A 95 16.08 7.83 -15.26
CA ARG A 95 16.51 6.52 -15.79
C ARG A 95 17.54 5.85 -14.90
N ASN A 96 18.39 6.64 -14.24
CA ASN A 96 19.45 6.20 -13.34
C ASN A 96 19.72 7.29 -12.29
N LEU A 97 20.62 7.02 -11.33
CA LEU A 97 20.93 7.96 -10.25
C LEU A 97 21.63 9.23 -10.73
N ASN A 98 22.44 9.14 -11.79
CA ASN A 98 23.08 10.32 -12.36
C ASN A 98 22.06 11.28 -12.99
N ASP A 99 21.05 10.73 -13.65
CA ASP A 99 19.93 11.48 -14.21
C ASP A 99 19.15 12.20 -13.10
N LEU A 100 18.80 11.47 -12.03
CA LEU A 100 18.14 12.06 -10.86
C LEU A 100 18.98 13.19 -10.22
N ASN A 101 20.31 13.04 -10.16
CA ASN A 101 21.21 14.04 -9.61
C ASN A 101 21.25 15.36 -10.41
N VAL A 102 20.76 15.39 -11.65
CA VAL A 102 20.75 16.60 -12.49
C VAL A 102 19.34 17.14 -12.77
N PHE A 103 18.28 16.43 -12.36
CA PHE A 103 16.90 16.89 -12.54
C PHE A 103 16.66 18.31 -12.02
N ASN A 104 16.16 19.20 -12.85
CA ASN A 104 15.77 20.54 -12.42
C ASN A 104 14.43 20.50 -11.64
N ALA A 105 13.97 21.66 -11.15
CA ALA A 105 12.75 21.72 -10.33
C ALA A 105 11.49 21.23 -11.09
N GLU A 106 11.36 21.54 -12.38
CA GLU A 106 10.22 21.14 -13.22
C GLU A 106 10.22 19.63 -13.49
N GLN A 107 11.39 19.06 -13.78
CA GLN A 107 11.56 17.61 -13.96
C GLN A 107 11.25 16.85 -12.67
N CYS A 108 11.65 17.41 -11.52
CA CYS A 108 11.27 16.87 -10.23
C CYS A 108 9.76 16.92 -10.00
N ASP A 109 9.09 18.03 -10.34
CA ASP A 109 7.65 18.17 -10.18
C ASP A 109 6.88 17.15 -11.04
N ALA A 110 7.29 16.97 -12.30
CA ALA A 110 6.72 15.96 -13.16
C ALA A 110 6.92 14.52 -12.63
N ALA A 111 8.10 14.22 -12.09
CA ALA A 111 8.38 12.91 -11.50
C ALA A 111 7.59 12.67 -10.19
N LEU A 112 7.45 13.69 -9.34
CA LEU A 112 6.63 13.62 -8.13
C LEU A 112 5.14 13.45 -8.46
N GLU A 113 4.65 14.16 -9.48
CA GLU A 113 3.30 13.98 -10.01
C GLU A 113 3.06 12.55 -10.49
N ALA A 114 4.00 12.00 -11.26
CA ALA A 114 3.94 10.63 -11.76
C ALA A 114 3.96 9.57 -10.64
N LEU A 115 4.61 9.88 -9.51
CA LEU A 115 4.62 9.05 -8.30
C LEU A 115 3.38 9.26 -7.40
N GLY A 116 2.49 10.20 -7.73
CA GLY A 116 1.35 10.56 -6.90
C GLY A 116 1.74 11.20 -5.56
N VAL A 117 2.93 11.82 -5.50
CA VAL A 117 3.44 12.49 -4.30
C VAL A 117 3.07 13.96 -4.33
N GLU A 118 2.67 14.51 -3.19
CA GLU A 118 2.32 15.92 -3.05
C GLU A 118 3.52 16.83 -3.42
N ILE A 119 3.27 17.79 -4.32
CA ILE A 119 4.28 18.69 -4.84
C ILE A 119 4.36 19.94 -3.95
N ASN A 120 5.47 20.10 -3.26
CA ASN A 120 5.77 21.37 -2.58
C ASN A 120 6.47 22.32 -3.56
N SER A 121 5.71 23.29 -4.10
CA SER A 121 6.22 24.27 -5.08
C SER A 121 7.36 25.15 -4.55
N LYS A 122 7.49 25.29 -3.23
CA LYS A 122 8.57 26.07 -2.59
C LYS A 122 9.83 25.25 -2.31
N ALA A 123 9.78 23.92 -2.46
CA ALA A 123 10.93 23.07 -2.20
C ALA A 123 12.00 23.26 -3.29
N SER A 124 13.27 23.23 -2.88
CA SER A 124 14.39 23.26 -3.82
C SER A 124 14.42 21.99 -4.67
N ALA A 125 15.05 22.06 -5.85
CA ALA A 125 15.26 20.88 -6.69
C ALA A 125 15.99 19.76 -5.92
N TYR A 126 16.99 20.11 -5.10
CA TYR A 126 17.69 19.13 -4.26
C TYR A 126 16.75 18.41 -3.28
N ALA A 127 15.88 19.13 -2.59
CA ALA A 127 14.91 18.54 -1.68
C ALA A 127 13.93 17.62 -2.42
N LYS A 128 13.44 18.04 -3.60
CA LYS A 128 12.55 17.22 -4.42
C LYS A 128 13.23 15.94 -4.94
N ARG A 129 14.51 16.04 -5.37
CA ARG A 129 15.31 14.85 -5.72
C ARG A 129 15.43 13.88 -4.55
N GLY A 130 15.61 14.38 -3.33
CA GLY A 130 15.63 13.55 -2.12
C GLY A 130 14.34 12.75 -1.96
N VAL A 131 13.18 13.41 -2.11
CA VAL A 131 11.88 12.73 -2.05
C VAL A 131 11.74 11.67 -3.16
N ILE A 132 12.12 12.00 -4.39
CA ILE A 132 12.09 11.02 -5.50
C ILE A 132 13.03 9.84 -5.21
N ALA A 133 14.21 10.10 -4.64
CA ALA A 133 15.17 9.08 -4.27
C ALA A 133 14.59 8.14 -3.20
N ASP A 134 13.93 8.68 -2.18
CA ASP A 134 13.26 7.89 -1.15
C ASP A 134 12.15 7.01 -1.75
N GLN A 135 11.34 7.56 -2.66
CA GLN A 135 10.29 6.79 -3.32
C GLN A 135 10.85 5.67 -4.19
N LEU A 136 11.97 5.92 -4.87
CA LEU A 136 12.66 4.94 -5.70
C LEU A 136 13.57 3.99 -4.90
N GLY A 137 13.75 4.21 -3.60
CA GLY A 137 14.59 3.37 -2.74
C GLY A 137 16.09 3.51 -2.99
N VAL A 138 16.52 4.70 -3.40
CA VAL A 138 17.90 4.99 -3.76
C VAL A 138 18.47 6.10 -2.89
N ARG A 139 19.79 6.09 -2.71
CA ARG A 139 20.47 7.09 -1.89
C ARG A 139 21.21 8.09 -2.76
N LEU A 140 20.89 9.37 -2.63
CA LEU A 140 21.67 10.44 -3.23
C LEU A 140 23.00 10.60 -2.48
N PRO A 141 24.10 10.93 -3.18
CA PRO A 141 25.39 11.23 -2.57
C PRO A 141 25.39 12.50 -1.72
#